data_AF-A0A9P6AGY9-F1
#
_entry.id   AF-A0A9P6AGY9-F1
#
_cell.length_a   1.000
_cell.length_b   1.000
_cell.length_c   1.000
_cell.angle_alpha   90.00
_cell.angle_beta   90.00
_cell.angle_gamma   90.00
#
_symmetry.space_group_name_H-M   'P 1'
#
loop_
_entity.id
_entity.type
_entity.pdbx_description
1 polymer ?
#
loop_
_entity_poly.entity_id
_entity_poly.type
_entity_poly.pdbx_seq_one_letter_code
_entity_poly.pdbx_strand_id
1 'polypeptide(L)'
;MEHTSKALKRHYHSVKSLVVDYNKRRQSMIKLHGQRGIPRNAVIPPPIDIKGLFNLDVDNDIWQDVGLADDEFEGKVLPWLGDEDVRNGIQLVQELTNCHDELSLCERELYSLQLWFEEESVALMAALGACEGEELIFPFVE
;
A
#
# COMPACT_ATOMS: atom_id res chain seq x y z
N MET A 1 -17.10 6.76 -14.62
CA MET A 1 -16.67 5.47 -14.01
C MET A 1 -16.67 4.28 -14.97
N GLU A 2 -17.51 4.24 -16.01
CA GLU A 2 -17.54 3.08 -16.95
C GLU A 2 -16.28 2.98 -17.85
N HIS A 3 -15.80 4.11 -18.35
CA HIS A 3 -14.59 4.17 -19.20
C HIS A 3 -13.32 3.77 -18.44
N THR A 4 -13.20 4.17 -17.18
CA THR A 4 -12.07 3.80 -16.31
C THR A 4 -12.07 2.30 -16.00
N SER A 5 -13.24 1.70 -15.74
CA SER A 5 -13.37 0.25 -15.54
C SER A 5 -13.00 -0.56 -16.79
N LYS A 6 -13.41 -0.12 -17.99
CA LYS A 6 -13.05 -0.80 -19.25
C LYS A 6 -11.55 -0.74 -19.54
N ALA A 7 -10.92 0.41 -19.32
CA ALA A 7 -9.47 0.56 -19.46
C ALA A 7 -8.73 -0.36 -18.47
N LEU A 8 -9.15 -0.36 -17.21
CA LEU A 8 -8.55 -1.18 -16.16
C LEU A 8 -8.64 -2.68 -16.49
N LYS A 9 -9.81 -3.17 -16.94
CA LYS A 9 -9.98 -4.57 -17.38
C LYS A 9 -9.02 -4.97 -18.51
N ARG A 10 -8.81 -4.08 -19.49
CA ARG A 10 -7.86 -4.33 -20.60
C ARG A 10 -6.43 -4.44 -20.08
N HIS A 11 -6.03 -3.56 -19.16
CA HIS A 11 -4.71 -3.62 -18.53
C HIS A 11 -4.54 -4.89 -17.69
N TYR A 12 -5.53 -5.30 -16.90
CA TYR A 12 -5.48 -6.57 -16.15
C TYR A 12 -5.16 -7.78 -17.03
N HIS A 13 -5.84 -7.89 -18.18
CA HIS A 13 -5.60 -9.00 -19.10
C HIS A 13 -4.22 -8.94 -19.77
N SER A 14 -3.81 -7.74 -20.20
CA SER A 14 -2.50 -7.54 -20.82
C SER A 14 -1.36 -7.85 -19.85
N VAL A 15 -1.44 -7.35 -18.62
CA VAL A 15 -0.44 -7.61 -17.57
C VAL A 15 -0.38 -9.09 -17.20
N LYS A 16 -1.54 -9.77 -17.05
CA LYS A 16 -1.56 -11.24 -16.83
C LYS A 16 -0.86 -12.00 -17.97
N SER A 17 -1.09 -11.60 -19.22
CA SER A 17 -0.45 -12.23 -20.39
C SER A 17 1.06 -12.04 -20.35
N LEU A 18 1.53 -10.84 -20.02
CA LEU A 18 2.97 -10.54 -19.89
C LEU A 18 3.62 -11.41 -18.82
N VAL A 19 2.99 -11.56 -17.66
CA VAL A 19 3.51 -12.41 -16.58
C VAL A 19 3.58 -13.88 -17.00
N VAL A 20 2.57 -14.38 -17.71
CA VAL A 20 2.59 -15.74 -18.25
C VAL A 20 3.75 -15.93 -19.22
N ASP A 21 3.97 -14.98 -20.13
CA ASP A 21 5.04 -15.08 -21.12
C ASP A 21 6.43 -14.89 -20.52
N TYR A 22 6.56 -14.02 -19.51
CA TYR A 22 7.76 -13.92 -18.67
C TYR A 22 8.10 -15.27 -18.02
N ASN A 23 7.14 -15.88 -17.33
CA ASN A 23 7.34 -17.17 -16.64
C ASN A 23 7.71 -18.29 -17.63
N LYS A 24 7.15 -18.28 -18.86
CA LYS A 24 7.56 -19.21 -19.93
C LYS A 24 9.02 -18.97 -20.37
N ARG A 25 9.41 -17.72 -20.62
CA ARG A 25 10.80 -17.38 -21.00
C ARG A 25 11.78 -17.76 -19.91
N ARG A 26 11.42 -17.54 -18.65
CA ARG A 26 12.18 -17.99 -17.47
C ARG A 26 12.43 -19.51 -17.50
N GLN A 27 11.41 -20.32 -17.78
CA GLN A 27 11.61 -21.77 -17.91
C GLN A 27 12.58 -22.14 -19.03
N SER A 28 12.57 -21.41 -20.14
CA SER A 28 13.56 -21.58 -21.21
C SER A 28 14.97 -21.18 -20.76
N MET A 29 15.12 -20.10 -19.99
CA MET A 29 16.41 -19.68 -19.42
C MET A 29 16.99 -20.74 -18.47
N ILE A 30 16.16 -21.35 -17.62
CA ILE A 30 16.58 -22.45 -16.73
C ILE A 30 17.13 -23.63 -17.53
N LYS A 31 16.46 -23.99 -18.64
CA LYS A 31 16.91 -25.09 -19.51
C LYS A 31 18.24 -24.78 -20.22
N LEU A 32 18.50 -23.51 -20.50
CA LEU A 32 19.71 -23.04 -21.17
C LEU A 32 20.81 -22.65 -20.18
N HIS A 33 20.57 -22.72 -18.88
CA HIS A 33 21.54 -22.28 -17.87
C HIS A 33 22.82 -23.13 -17.92
N GLY A 34 23.98 -22.46 -18.02
CA GLY A 34 25.27 -23.12 -18.21
C GLY A 34 25.50 -23.69 -19.61
N GLN A 35 24.62 -23.38 -20.57
CA GLN A 35 24.72 -23.74 -21.99
C GLN A 35 24.42 -22.50 -22.86
N ARG A 36 24.83 -22.51 -24.13
CA ARG A 36 24.38 -21.56 -25.19
C ARG A 36 24.16 -20.09 -24.75
N GLY A 37 25.12 -19.49 -24.04
CA GLY A 37 25.14 -18.04 -23.79
C GLY A 37 24.58 -17.56 -22.43
N ILE A 38 24.09 -18.43 -21.54
CA ILE A 38 23.79 -18.05 -20.15
C ILE A 38 24.92 -18.58 -19.23
N PRO A 39 25.73 -17.71 -18.61
CA PRO A 39 26.79 -18.12 -17.68
C PRO A 39 26.24 -18.98 -16.53
N ARG A 40 27.06 -19.92 -16.03
CA ARG A 40 26.71 -20.73 -14.84
C ARG A 40 26.51 -19.88 -13.58
N ASN A 41 27.10 -18.70 -13.59
CA ASN A 41 27.10 -17.75 -12.49
C ASN A 41 25.92 -16.76 -12.62
N ALA A 42 25.18 -16.80 -13.72
CA ALA A 42 24.08 -15.88 -13.95
C ALA A 42 22.92 -16.20 -13.02
N VAL A 43 22.48 -15.20 -12.25
CA VAL A 43 21.31 -15.31 -11.39
C VAL A 43 20.06 -15.32 -12.27
N ILE A 44 19.26 -16.38 -12.14
CA ILE A 44 17.97 -16.47 -12.83
C ILE A 44 16.91 -15.81 -11.94
N PRO A 45 16.18 -14.79 -12.43
CA PRO A 45 15.13 -14.14 -11.67
C PRO A 45 14.06 -15.10 -11.13
N PRO A 46 13.38 -14.79 -10.01
CA PRO A 46 12.28 -15.61 -9.48
C PRO A 46 11.05 -15.61 -10.41
N PRO A 47 10.17 -16.62 -10.31
CA PRO A 47 8.90 -16.63 -11.03
C PRO A 47 7.92 -15.64 -10.39
N ILE A 48 7.07 -15.02 -11.20
CA ILE A 48 6.06 -14.09 -10.70
C ILE A 48 4.77 -14.86 -10.42
N ASP A 49 4.21 -14.72 -9.22
CA ASP A 49 2.89 -15.29 -8.91
C ASP A 49 1.78 -14.51 -9.60
N ILE A 50 0.95 -15.22 -10.37
CA ILE A 50 -0.18 -14.66 -11.10
C ILE A 50 -1.39 -14.46 -10.18
N LYS A 51 -1.51 -15.28 -9.12
CA LYS A 51 -2.68 -15.23 -8.21
C LYS A 51 -2.64 -13.99 -7.34
N GLY A 52 -1.48 -13.69 -6.74
CA GLY A 52 -1.23 -12.49 -5.93
C GLY A 52 -0.83 -11.24 -6.69
N LEU A 53 -0.72 -11.28 -8.03
CA LEU A 53 -0.16 -10.18 -8.84
C LEU A 53 -0.79 -8.80 -8.63
N PHE A 54 -2.08 -8.78 -8.30
CA PHE A 54 -2.84 -7.54 -8.12
C PHE A 54 -3.19 -7.26 -6.66
N ASN A 55 -2.65 -8.05 -5.74
CA ASN A 55 -2.70 -7.71 -4.33
C ASN A 55 -1.71 -6.56 -4.10
N LEU A 56 -2.12 -5.58 -3.30
CA LEU A 56 -1.25 -4.48 -2.91
C LEU A 56 -0.33 -4.96 -1.78
N ASP A 57 0.61 -5.83 -2.14
CA ASP A 57 1.61 -6.37 -1.22
C ASP A 57 2.97 -5.77 -1.56
N VAL A 58 3.49 -4.97 -0.63
CA VAL A 58 4.79 -4.28 -0.76
C VAL A 58 5.96 -5.24 -0.66
N ASP A 59 5.75 -6.41 -0.04
CA ASP A 59 6.78 -7.44 0.14
C ASP A 59 6.84 -8.42 -1.05
N ASN A 60 6.06 -8.18 -2.10
CA ASN A 60 6.03 -9.05 -3.27
C ASN A 60 7.36 -9.04 -4.03
N ASP A 61 7.89 -10.22 -4.34
CA ASP A 61 9.16 -10.41 -5.07
C ASP A 61 9.24 -9.67 -6.42
N ILE A 62 8.10 -9.27 -7.00
CA ILE A 62 8.07 -8.42 -8.21
C ILE A 62 8.80 -7.08 -8.04
N TRP A 63 8.98 -6.62 -6.80
CA TRP A 63 9.68 -5.38 -6.46
C TRP A 63 11.18 -5.56 -6.23
N GLN A 64 11.72 -6.78 -6.34
CA GLN A 64 13.14 -7.05 -6.14
C GLN A 64 13.94 -6.81 -7.43
N ASP A 65 15.01 -6.00 -7.36
CA ASP A 65 15.94 -5.73 -8.48
C ASP A 65 17.00 -6.85 -8.65
N VAL A 66 16.55 -8.10 -8.70
CA VAL A 66 17.46 -9.27 -8.82
C VAL A 66 18.18 -9.25 -10.17
N GLY A 67 19.50 -9.03 -10.13
CA GLY A 67 20.38 -9.09 -11.31
C GLY A 67 20.49 -7.78 -12.10
N LEU A 68 20.00 -6.66 -11.55
CA LEU A 68 20.16 -5.31 -12.12
C LEU A 68 21.21 -4.46 -11.40
N ALA A 69 21.75 -4.93 -10.28
CA ALA A 69 22.89 -4.29 -9.63
C ALA A 69 24.15 -4.57 -10.45
N ASP A 70 24.73 -3.52 -11.05
CA ASP A 70 26.11 -3.54 -11.51
C ASP A 70 27.02 -3.93 -10.34
N ASP A 71 28.17 -4.54 -10.66
CA ASP A 71 29.15 -5.17 -9.78
C ASP A 71 29.70 -4.30 -8.59
N GLU A 72 29.16 -3.10 -8.35
CA GLU A 72 29.50 -2.23 -7.22
C GLU A 72 29.02 -2.76 -5.85
N PHE A 73 28.03 -3.66 -5.82
CA PHE A 73 27.67 -4.41 -4.61
C PHE A 73 28.27 -5.81 -4.67
N GLU A 74 29.55 -5.95 -4.35
CA GLU A 74 30.26 -7.24 -4.26
C GLU A 74 29.49 -8.28 -3.42
N GLY A 75 28.64 -9.08 -4.07
CA GLY A 75 28.12 -10.37 -3.59
C GLY A 75 27.40 -10.43 -2.24
N LYS A 76 27.23 -9.33 -1.51
CA LYS A 76 26.57 -9.28 -0.21
C LYS A 76 25.17 -8.69 -0.36
N VAL A 77 24.18 -9.56 -0.19
CA VAL A 77 22.79 -9.14 0.00
C VAL A 77 22.72 -8.19 1.19
N LEU A 78 22.10 -7.01 1.00
CA LEU A 78 21.94 -6.04 2.08
C LEU A 78 21.15 -6.67 3.25
N PRO A 79 21.47 -6.38 4.51
CA PRO A 79 20.82 -7.05 5.65
C PRO A 79 19.29 -6.90 5.66
N TRP A 80 18.76 -5.74 5.31
CA TRP A 80 17.30 -5.54 5.21
C TRP A 80 16.64 -6.35 4.09
N LEU A 81 17.41 -6.95 3.19
CA LEU A 81 16.92 -7.81 2.11
C LEU A 81 17.18 -9.30 2.38
N GLY A 82 18.32 -9.62 3.00
CA GLY A 82 18.79 -11.00 3.16
C GLY A 82 18.71 -11.58 4.57
N ASP A 83 18.52 -10.74 5.59
CA ASP A 83 18.43 -11.15 6.99
C ASP A 83 16.97 -11.06 7.46
N GLU A 84 16.41 -12.19 7.87
CA GLU A 84 15.02 -12.30 8.31
C GLU A 84 14.77 -11.56 9.63
N ASP A 85 15.73 -11.58 10.56
CA ASP A 85 15.60 -10.87 11.83
C ASP A 85 15.63 -9.36 11.61
N VAL A 86 16.46 -8.89 10.68
CA VAL A 86 16.50 -7.46 10.31
C VAL A 86 15.18 -7.03 9.65
N ARG A 87 14.63 -7.84 8.73
CA ARG A 87 13.33 -7.53 8.09
C ARG A 87 12.19 -7.48 9.09
N ASN A 88 12.08 -8.51 9.93
CA ASN A 88 11.07 -8.57 10.98
C ASN A 88 11.24 -7.41 11.98
N GLY A 89 12.49 -7.08 12.33
CA GLY A 89 12.79 -5.94 13.20
C GLY A 89 12.33 -4.61 12.61
N ILE A 90 12.55 -4.37 11.31
CA ILE A 90 12.08 -3.16 10.62
C ILE A 90 10.55 -3.06 10.67
N GLN A 91 9.84 -4.15 10.35
CA GLN A 91 8.38 -4.20 10.39
C GLN A 91 7.85 -3.89 11.80
N LEU A 92 8.41 -4.52 12.83
CA LEU A 92 8.01 -4.29 14.22
C LEU A 92 8.25 -2.85 14.68
N VAL A 93 9.37 -2.24 14.29
CA VAL A 93 9.66 -0.83 14.61
C VAL A 93 8.70 0.11 13.89
N GLN A 94 8.36 -0.17 12.63
CA GLN A 94 7.37 0.59 11.87
C GLN A 94 5.99 0.49 12.52
N GLU A 95 5.54 -0.72 12.90
CA GLU A 95 4.28 -0.91 13.61
C GLU A 95 4.23 -0.14 14.92
N LEU A 96 5.28 -0.22 15.74
CA LEU A 96 5.36 0.55 16.99
C LEU A 96 5.30 2.06 16.76
N THR A 97 6.00 2.55 15.73
CA THR A 97 5.99 3.98 15.38
C THR A 97 4.60 4.41 14.91
N ASN A 98 3.97 3.63 14.03
CA ASN A 98 2.62 3.89 13.54
C ASN A 98 1.60 3.91 14.69
N CYS A 99 1.66 2.95 15.61
CA CYS A 99 0.77 2.94 16.77
C CYS A 99 0.95 4.19 17.64
N HIS A 100 2.18 4.68 17.81
CA HIS A 100 2.44 5.90 18.57
C HIS A 100 1.88 7.15 17.88
N ASP A 101 2.04 7.22 16.56
CA ASP A 101 1.51 8.32 15.74
C ASP A 101 -0.03 8.30 15.72
N GLU A 102 -0.64 7.12 15.59
CA GLU A 102 -2.10 6.94 15.63
C GLU A 102 -2.69 7.36 16.98
N LEU A 103 -2.05 7.01 18.10
CA LEU A 103 -2.46 7.48 19.43
C LEU A 103 -2.40 9.00 19.52
N SER A 104 -1.31 9.60 19.04
CA SER A 104 -1.13 11.06 19.02
C SER A 104 -2.19 11.76 18.16
N LEU A 105 -2.59 11.14 17.04
CA LEU A 105 -3.69 11.63 16.19
C LEU A 105 -5.03 11.51 16.92
N CYS A 106 -5.30 10.38 17.56
CA CYS A 106 -6.54 10.17 18.31
C CYS A 106 -6.73 11.20 19.43
N GLU A 107 -5.66 11.53 20.16
CA GLU A 107 -5.68 12.59 21.18
C GLU A 107 -6.02 13.97 20.59
N ARG A 108 -5.45 14.30 19.42
CA ARG A 108 -5.73 15.57 18.73
C ARG A 108 -7.16 15.63 18.20
N GLU A 109 -7.65 14.53 17.64
CA GLU A 109 -9.03 14.43 17.15
C GLU A 109 -10.03 14.54 18.30
N LEU A 110 -9.77 13.88 19.43
CA LEU A 110 -10.59 14.00 20.64
C LEU A 110 -10.65 15.45 21.12
N TYR A 111 -9.50 16.12 21.23
CA TYR A 111 -9.44 17.52 21.62
C TYR A 111 -10.22 18.43 20.67
N SER A 112 -10.10 18.19 19.36
CA SER A 112 -10.81 18.95 18.33
C SER A 112 -12.33 18.76 18.42
N LEU A 113 -12.79 17.54 18.67
CA LEU A 113 -14.21 17.22 18.84
C LEU A 113 -14.79 17.88 20.09
N GLN A 114 -14.04 17.91 21.20
CA GLN A 114 -14.46 18.57 22.43
C GLN A 114 -14.65 20.07 22.22
N LEU A 115 -13.66 20.74 21.61
CA LEU A 115 -13.76 22.16 21.27
C LEU A 115 -14.96 22.45 20.37
N TRP A 116 -15.13 21.65 19.30
CA TRP A 116 -16.25 21.83 18.38
C TRP A 116 -17.60 21.66 19.08
N PHE A 117 -17.73 20.67 19.97
CA PHE A 117 -18.95 20.46 20.74
C PHE A 117 -19.25 21.63 21.70
N GLU A 118 -18.23 22.19 22.35
CA GLU A 118 -18.39 23.37 23.20
C GLU A 118 -18.86 24.59 22.39
N GLU A 119 -18.25 24.84 21.23
CA GLU A 119 -18.65 25.91 20.32
C GLU A 119 -20.11 25.76 19.86
N GLU A 120 -20.50 24.55 19.44
CA GLU A 120 -21.86 24.27 18.97
C GLU A 120 -22.87 24.38 20.12
N SER A 121 -22.52 23.92 21.32
CA SER A 121 -23.36 24.05 22.50
C SER A 121 -23.64 25.51 22.86
N VAL A 122 -22.60 26.36 22.80
CA VAL A 122 -22.74 27.81 23.01
C VAL A 122 -23.63 28.43 21.93
N ALA A 123 -23.44 28.06 20.66
CA ALA A 123 -24.28 28.54 19.56
C ALA A 123 -25.75 28.16 19.73
N LEU A 124 -26.03 26.91 20.12
CA LEU A 124 -27.38 26.42 20.40
C LEU A 124 -28.03 27.15 21.58
N MET A 125 -27.30 27.34 22.68
CA MET A 125 -27.82 28.10 23.83
C MET A 125 -28.12 29.56 23.47
N ALA A 126 -27.28 30.20 22.66
CA ALA A 126 -27.52 31.55 22.16
C ALA A 126 -28.77 31.61 21.27
N ALA A 127 -28.95 30.65 20.37
CA ALA A 127 -30.14 30.55 19.54
C ALA A 127 -31.41 30.31 20.37
N LEU A 128 -31.35 29.42 21.36
CA LEU A 128 -32.49 29.15 22.26
C LEU A 128 -32.89 30.39 23.05
N GLY A 129 -31.92 31.12 23.62
CA GLY A 129 -32.18 32.37 24.33
C GLY A 129 -32.73 33.48 23.43
N ALA A 130 -32.38 33.48 22.13
CA ALA A 130 -32.99 34.39 21.15
C ALA A 130 -34.42 34.00 20.79
N CYS A 131 -34.77 32.71 20.89
CA CYS A 131 -36.11 32.20 20.63
C CYS A 131 -37.06 32.27 21.85
N GLU A 132 -36.56 32.49 23.07
CA GLU A 132 -37.38 32.75 24.27
C GLU A 132 -38.11 34.12 24.12
N GLY A 133 -39.16 34.13 23.31
CA GLY A 133 -39.95 35.32 22.96
C GLY A 133 -40.68 35.22 21.62
N GLU A 134 -40.33 34.28 20.73
CA GLU A 134 -41.02 34.04 19.47
C GLU A 134 -41.50 32.59 19.39
N GLU A 135 -42.80 32.38 19.10
CA GLU A 135 -43.36 31.05 18.83
C GLU A 135 -42.62 30.42 17.64
N LEU A 136 -41.81 29.40 17.91
CA LEU A 136 -41.13 28.62 16.87
C LEU A 136 -42.16 27.82 16.05
N ILE A 137 -42.65 28.43 14.96
CA ILE A 137 -43.37 27.72 13.90
C ILE A 137 -42.33 27.03 13.02
N PHE A 138 -42.08 25.74 13.27
CA PHE A 138 -41.30 24.92 12.33
C PHE A 138 -42.20 24.47 11.17
N PRO A 139 -41.99 24.94 9.92
CA PRO A 139 -42.65 24.35 8.78
C PRO A 139 -41.98 23.00 8.51
N PHE A 140 -42.68 21.92 8.84
CA PHE A 140 -42.31 20.58 8.41
C PHE A 140 -42.47 20.54 6.88
N VAL A 141 -41.37 20.40 6.15
CA VAL A 141 -41.38 20.21 4.69
C VAL A 141 -41.22 18.71 4.44
N GLU A 142 -42.26 18.11 3.83
CA GLU A 142 -42.32 16.70 3.38
C GLU A 142 -41.28 16.36 2.31
#